data_AF-A0A6H5IKY9-F1
#
_entry.id   AF-A0A6H5IKY9-F1
#
_cell.length_a   1.000
_cell.length_b   1.000
_cell.length_c   1.000
_cell.angle_alpha   90.00
_cell.angle_beta   90.00
_cell.angle_gamma   90.00
#
_symmetry.space_group_name_H-M   'P 1'
#
loop_
_entity.id
_entity.type
_entity.pdbx_description
1 polymer ?
#
loop_
_entity_poly.entity_id
_entity_poly.type
_entity_poly.pdbx_seq_one_letter_code
_entity_poly.pdbx_strand_id
1 'polypeptide(L)'
;MYRCISCGAQVQELYRQYSPTVLKIVKCEKCGEFADKYVEYDPVIVLVDMVLLDKAAYRHLLYNSNFKAYWKLVIILLLSESFIRWSNKRQQFEESGQLMSFKSERNFYFELYHTGLSLLSFVTGVVLLTELRWKILRSRPAKYRRLDLLKALVIGGCAKLLSLISIIWKQDDELEYQHLLIIGYSVLCLLTAYSGKFIKL
;
A
#
# COMPACT_ATOMS: atom_id res chain seq x y z
N MET A 1 14.89 -10.07 12.99
CA MET A 1 15.72 -8.97 13.54
C MET A 1 15.07 -7.67 13.12
N TYR A 2 14.73 -6.84 14.10
CA TYR A 2 13.92 -5.64 13.91
C TYR A 2 14.75 -4.46 13.37
N ARG A 3 14.08 -3.42 12.89
CA ARG A 3 14.71 -2.18 12.41
C ARG A 3 14.08 -0.96 13.02
N CYS A 4 14.88 0.04 13.36
CA CYS A 4 14.36 1.33 13.80
C CYS A 4 13.58 2.01 12.67
N ILE A 5 12.37 2.47 12.97
CA ILE A 5 11.50 3.14 12.00
C ILE A 5 12.08 4.49 11.55
N SER A 6 12.85 5.18 12.38
CA SER A 6 13.42 6.51 12.09
C SER A 6 14.73 6.43 11.31
N CYS A 7 15.71 5.64 11.77
CA CYS A 7 17.05 5.59 11.15
C CYS A 7 17.35 4.31 10.34
N GLY A 8 16.49 3.29 10.40
CA GLY A 8 16.67 2.01 9.70
C GLY A 8 17.80 1.12 10.24
N ALA A 9 18.42 1.49 11.37
CA ALA A 9 19.41 0.65 12.04
C ALA A 9 18.78 -0.64 12.58
N GLN A 10 19.55 -1.71 12.68
CA GLN A 10 19.07 -2.95 13.29
C GLN A 10 18.91 -2.76 14.79
N VAL A 11 17.83 -3.31 15.34
CA VAL A 11 17.53 -3.28 16.78
C VAL A 11 17.20 -4.71 17.22
N GLN A 12 17.68 -5.10 18.40
CA GLN A 12 17.45 -6.44 18.94
C GLN A 12 15.99 -6.62 19.40
N GLU A 13 15.45 -5.62 20.10
CA GLU A 13 14.11 -5.65 20.70
C GLU A 13 13.40 -4.31 20.45
N LEU A 14 12.11 -4.34 20.12
CA LEU A 14 11.32 -3.11 19.91
C LEU A 14 10.73 -2.57 21.22
N TYR A 15 10.41 -3.48 22.13
CA TYR A 15 9.81 -3.17 23.41
C TYR A 15 10.31 -4.14 24.47
N ARG A 16 10.31 -3.70 25.72
CA ARG A 16 10.48 -4.55 26.89
C ARG A 16 9.15 -4.68 27.60
N GLN A 17 8.76 -5.91 27.84
CA GLN A 17 7.57 -6.21 28.61
C GLN A 17 7.99 -6.39 30.08
N TYR A 18 7.56 -5.46 30.94
CA TYR A 18 7.82 -5.54 32.38
C TYR A 18 6.73 -6.33 33.11
N SER A 19 5.50 -6.28 32.59
CA SER A 19 4.35 -7.02 33.10
C SER A 19 3.40 -7.33 31.93
N PRO A 20 2.39 -8.20 32.08
CA PRO A 20 1.40 -8.44 31.01
C PRO A 20 0.69 -7.16 30.53
N THR A 21 0.64 -6.12 31.36
CA THR A 21 -0.03 -4.84 31.08
C THR A 21 0.92 -3.67 30.82
N VAL A 22 2.21 -3.80 31.17
CA VAL A 22 3.20 -2.71 31.05
C VAL A 22 4.24 -3.09 30.01
N LEU A 23 4.10 -2.47 28.85
CA LEU A 23 5.04 -2.52 27.74
C LEU A 23 5.78 -1.18 27.68
N LYS A 24 7.09 -1.22 27.46
CA LYS A 24 7.92 -0.02 27.31
C LYS A 24 8.70 -0.10 26.01
N ILE A 25 8.47 0.87 25.12
CA ILE A 25 9.20 0.97 23.85
C ILE A 25 10.67 1.28 24.11
N VAL A 26 11.56 0.57 23.42
CA VAL A 26 13.01 0.74 23.51
C VAL A 26 13.44 1.89 22.62
N LYS A 27 14.43 2.68 23.06
CA LYS A 27 15.06 3.72 22.25
C LYS A 27 16.18 3.13 21.39
N CYS A 28 16.29 3.58 20.15
CA CYS A 28 17.37 3.17 19.27
C CYS A 28 18.69 3.77 19.73
N GLU A 29 19.70 2.93 19.98
CA GLU A 29 21.04 3.36 20.40
C GLU A 29 21.73 4.29 19.40
N LYS A 30 21.34 4.22 18.11
CA LYS A 30 21.99 5.00 17.05
C LYS A 30 21.43 6.41 16.89
N CYS A 31 20.12 6.59 17.05
CA CYS A 31 19.46 7.89 16.81
C CYS A 31 18.78 8.47 18.04
N GLY A 32 18.74 7.77 19.18
CA GLY A 32 18.10 8.24 20.42
C GLY A 32 16.57 8.22 20.42
N GLU A 33 15.95 8.24 19.24
CA GLU A 33 14.50 8.11 19.05
C GLU A 33 13.94 6.74 19.44
N PHE A 34 12.63 6.65 19.69
CA PHE A 34 11.95 5.38 19.89
C PHE A 34 12.15 4.44 18.68
N ALA A 35 12.51 3.19 18.94
CA ALA A 35 12.82 2.22 17.89
C ALA A 35 11.61 1.95 17.00
N ASP A 36 10.43 1.82 17.59
CA ASP A 36 9.17 1.68 16.87
C ASP A 36 7.97 2.11 17.75
N LYS A 37 7.40 3.28 17.45
CA LYS A 37 6.22 3.81 18.15
C LYS A 37 4.92 3.08 17.78
N TYR A 38 4.87 2.45 16.61
CA TYR A 38 3.65 1.86 16.07
C TYR A 38 3.28 0.53 16.71
N VAL A 39 4.14 -0.04 17.55
CA VAL A 39 3.84 -1.26 18.32
C VAL A 39 2.65 -1.04 19.26
N GLU A 40 2.47 0.16 19.79
CA GLU A 40 1.36 0.52 20.69
C GLU A 40 0.14 1.07 19.95
N TYR A 41 0.29 1.44 18.67
CA TYR A 41 -0.77 2.11 17.92
C TYR A 41 -1.73 1.10 17.32
N ASP A 42 -2.99 1.50 17.20
CA ASP A 42 -3.98 0.72 16.48
C ASP A 42 -3.59 0.61 14.99
N PRO A 43 -3.74 -0.57 14.36
CA PRO A 43 -3.47 -0.76 12.92
C PRO A 43 -4.14 0.27 11.99
N VAL A 44 -5.27 0.85 12.38
CA VAL A 44 -5.94 1.91 11.60
C VAL A 44 -5.09 3.18 11.52
N ILE A 45 -4.40 3.56 12.61
CA ILE A 45 -3.50 4.72 12.61
C ILE A 45 -2.30 4.45 11.71
N VAL A 46 -1.74 3.25 11.80
CA VAL A 46 -0.65 2.81 10.91
C VAL A 46 -1.08 2.88 9.45
N LEU A 47 -2.32 2.48 9.14
CA LEU A 47 -2.88 2.56 7.79
C LEU A 47 -2.97 4.00 7.29
N VAL A 48 -3.41 4.94 8.14
CA VAL A 48 -3.49 6.37 7.77
C VAL A 48 -2.10 6.94 7.48
N ASP A 49 -1.13 6.75 8.37
CA ASP A 49 0.25 7.23 8.17
C ASP A 49 0.90 6.61 6.93
N MET A 50 0.57 5.36 6.64
CA MET A 50 0.99 4.66 5.43
C MET A 50 0.35 5.28 4.17
N VAL A 51 -0.95 5.59 4.22
CA VAL A 51 -1.63 6.34 3.16
C VAL A 51 -0.98 7.72 2.96
N LEU A 52 -0.44 8.35 4.00
CA LEU A 52 0.29 9.61 3.92
C LEU A 52 1.76 9.48 3.46
N LEU A 53 2.20 8.31 3.02
CA LEU A 53 3.58 8.04 2.59
C LEU A 53 4.64 8.21 3.71
N ASP A 54 4.25 8.09 4.99
CA ASP A 54 5.22 8.18 6.08
C ASP A 54 6.15 6.95 6.07
N LYS A 55 7.44 7.20 5.80
CA LYS A 55 8.50 6.20 5.77
C LYS A 55 8.55 5.37 7.06
N ALA A 56 8.17 5.93 8.20
CA ALA A 56 8.16 5.24 9.48
C ALA A 56 7.13 4.11 9.50
N ALA A 57 5.90 4.37 9.01
CA ALA A 57 4.84 3.37 8.89
C ALA A 57 5.20 2.25 7.91
N TYR A 58 5.80 2.59 6.76
CA TYR A 58 6.30 1.58 5.81
C TYR A 58 7.37 0.66 6.44
N ARG A 59 8.31 1.22 7.22
CA ARG A 59 9.36 0.42 7.88
C ARG A 59 8.80 -0.45 8.99
N HIS A 60 7.83 0.05 9.77
CA HIS A 60 7.12 -0.75 10.75
C HIS A 60 6.47 -1.96 10.06
N LEU A 61 5.69 -1.74 9.01
CA LEU A 61 4.93 -2.81 8.35
C LEU A 61 5.84 -3.83 7.63
N LEU A 62 6.92 -3.38 7.00
CA LEU A 62 7.84 -4.25 6.24
C LEU A 62 8.77 -5.07 7.13
N TYR A 63 9.29 -4.49 8.22
CA TYR A 63 10.38 -5.09 8.99
C TYR A 63 10.01 -5.49 10.42
N ASN A 64 9.02 -4.83 11.03
CA ASN A 64 8.72 -4.98 12.45
C ASN A 64 7.36 -5.62 12.72
N SER A 65 6.43 -5.52 11.77
CA SER A 65 5.10 -6.08 11.91
C SER A 65 5.02 -7.51 11.37
N ASN A 66 4.37 -8.38 12.15
CA ASN A 66 3.95 -9.71 11.71
C ASN A 66 2.58 -9.67 11.02
N PHE A 67 2.23 -8.57 10.35
CA PHE A 67 0.96 -8.46 9.64
C PHE A 67 0.84 -9.62 8.64
N LYS A 68 -0.04 -10.60 8.88
CA LYS A 68 -0.26 -11.75 7.97
C LYS A 68 -1.46 -11.52 7.05
N ALA A 69 -2.22 -10.46 7.27
CA ALA A 69 -3.47 -10.16 6.59
C ALA A 69 -3.30 -9.43 5.24
N TYR A 70 -2.12 -9.48 4.62
CA TYR A 70 -1.88 -8.86 3.30
C TYR A 70 -2.86 -9.36 2.24
N TRP A 71 -3.21 -10.65 2.26
CA TRP A 71 -4.16 -11.22 1.32
C TRP A 71 -5.58 -10.65 1.52
N LYS A 72 -5.96 -10.32 2.76
CA LYS A 72 -7.22 -9.63 3.05
C LYS A 72 -7.21 -8.22 2.47
N LEU A 73 -6.09 -7.49 2.60
CA LEU A 73 -5.93 -6.18 1.97
C LEU A 73 -6.06 -6.26 0.44
N VAL A 74 -5.47 -7.27 -0.20
CA VAL A 74 -5.62 -7.48 -1.64
C VAL A 74 -7.10 -7.65 -2.02
N ILE A 75 -7.86 -8.45 -1.26
CA ILE A 75 -9.30 -8.64 -1.50
C ILE A 75 -10.05 -7.31 -1.33
N ILE A 76 -9.78 -6.57 -0.27
CA ILE A 76 -10.43 -5.28 -0.01
C ILE A 76 -10.13 -4.30 -1.15
N LEU A 77 -8.88 -4.19 -1.58
CA LEU A 77 -8.48 -3.31 -2.69
C LEU A 77 -9.14 -3.69 -4.01
N LEU A 78 -9.22 -4.99 -4.29
CA LEU A 78 -9.82 -5.50 -5.50
C LEU A 78 -11.33 -5.25 -5.51
N LEU A 79 -12.01 -5.51 -4.38
CA LEU A 79 -13.44 -5.21 -4.23
C LEU A 79 -13.71 -3.72 -4.32
N SER A 80 -12.91 -2.87 -3.68
CA SER A 80 -13.09 -1.42 -3.71
C SER A 80 -12.94 -0.86 -5.12
N GLU A 81 -11.89 -1.25 -5.84
CA GLU A 81 -11.64 -0.74 -7.20
C GLU A 81 -12.72 -1.23 -8.17
N SER A 82 -13.16 -2.49 -8.04
CA SER A 82 -14.23 -3.05 -8.86
C SER A 82 -15.57 -2.38 -8.57
N PHE A 83 -15.85 -2.09 -7.30
CA PHE A 83 -17.05 -1.37 -6.88
C PHE A 83 -17.08 0.05 -7.44
N ILE A 84 -15.96 0.78 -7.38
CA ILE A 84 -15.86 2.13 -7.95
C ILE A 84 -16.18 2.11 -9.45
N ARG A 85 -15.53 1.23 -10.21
CA ARG A 85 -15.75 1.10 -11.66
C ARG A 85 -17.19 0.73 -12.00
N TRP A 86 -17.76 -0.21 -11.26
CA TRP A 86 -19.14 -0.63 -11.43
C TRP A 86 -20.13 0.49 -11.09
N SER A 87 -19.91 1.24 -10.00
CA SER A 87 -20.75 2.35 -9.58
C SER A 87 -20.75 3.49 -10.60
N ASN A 88 -19.58 3.85 -11.12
CA ASN A 88 -19.46 4.91 -12.13
C ASN A 88 -20.17 4.52 -13.43
N LYS A 89 -19.97 3.28 -13.90
CA LYS A 89 -20.70 2.75 -15.06
C LYS A 89 -22.21 2.76 -14.83
N ARG A 90 -22.67 2.36 -13.64
CA ARG A 90 -24.09 2.39 -13.30
C ARG A 90 -24.68 3.79 -13.44
N GLN A 91 -23.99 4.80 -12.91
CA GLN A 91 -24.43 6.19 -13.01
C GLN A 91 -24.54 6.64 -14.47
N GLN A 92 -23.54 6.33 -15.30
CA GLN A 92 -23.57 6.63 -16.74
C GLN A 92 -24.76 5.98 -17.48
N PHE A 93 -25.07 4.72 -17.16
CA PHE A 93 -26.20 4.00 -17.77
C PHE A 93 -27.57 4.51 -17.28
N GLU A 94 -27.64 5.06 -16.06
CA GLU A 94 -28.84 5.69 -15.51
C GLU A 94 -29.13 7.01 -16.23
N GLU A 95 -28.10 7.84 -16.44
CA GLU A 95 -28.20 9.09 -17.21
C GLU A 95 -28.58 8.86 -18.68
N SER A 96 -28.10 7.76 -19.29
CA SER A 96 -28.42 7.41 -20.68
C SER A 96 -29.78 6.73 -20.86
N GLY A 97 -30.58 6.54 -19.79
CA GLY A 97 -31.90 5.91 -19.84
C GLY A 97 -31.88 4.41 -20.17
N GLN A 98 -30.71 3.74 -20.12
CA GLN A 98 -30.53 2.34 -20.50
C GLN A 98 -30.46 1.39 -19.28
N LEU A 99 -31.00 1.81 -18.12
CA LEU A 99 -30.97 1.07 -16.85
C LEU A 99 -31.49 -0.37 -16.97
N MET A 100 -32.43 -0.63 -17.88
CA MET A 100 -32.98 -1.97 -18.15
C MET A 100 -31.91 -2.96 -18.67
N SER A 101 -30.91 -2.47 -19.42
CA SER A 101 -29.77 -3.26 -19.90
C SER A 101 -28.69 -3.46 -18.83
N PHE A 102 -28.63 -2.57 -17.82
CA PHE A 102 -27.64 -2.61 -16.75
C PHE A 102 -28.03 -3.58 -15.60
N LYS A 103 -29.22 -4.18 -15.64
CA LYS A 103 -29.81 -4.97 -14.56
C LYS A 103 -29.21 -6.39 -14.41
N SER A 104 -27.89 -6.52 -14.44
CA SER A 104 -27.22 -7.80 -14.21
C SER A 104 -26.04 -7.68 -13.24
N GLU A 105 -26.16 -8.40 -12.13
CA GLU A 105 -25.06 -8.74 -11.20
C GLU A 105 -23.84 -9.31 -11.94
N ARG A 106 -24.03 -9.90 -13.13
CA ARG A 106 -22.95 -10.37 -14.03
C ARG A 106 -21.97 -9.27 -14.40
N ASN A 107 -22.42 -8.02 -14.52
CA ASN A 107 -21.54 -6.91 -14.85
C ASN A 107 -20.54 -6.65 -13.72
N PHE A 108 -20.94 -6.80 -12.45
CA PHE A 108 -20.03 -6.65 -11.32
C PHE A 108 -18.93 -7.71 -11.34
N TYR A 109 -19.27 -8.99 -11.56
CA TYR A 109 -18.28 -10.06 -11.65
C TYR A 109 -17.32 -9.88 -12.84
N PHE A 110 -17.79 -9.33 -13.96
CA PHE A 110 -16.93 -9.01 -15.09
C PHE A 110 -15.96 -7.87 -14.75
N GLU A 111 -16.42 -6.80 -14.10
CA GLU A 111 -15.54 -5.73 -13.62
C GLU A 111 -14.54 -6.23 -12.57
N LEU A 112 -14.96 -7.14 -11.71
CA LEU A 112 -14.11 -7.81 -10.72
C LEU A 112 -12.98 -8.60 -11.39
N TYR A 113 -13.32 -9.41 -12.39
CA TYR A 113 -12.36 -10.19 -13.17
C TYR A 113 -11.38 -9.29 -13.92
N HIS A 114 -11.89 -8.28 -14.61
CA HIS A 114 -11.06 -7.32 -15.36
C HIS A 114 -10.10 -6.56 -14.44
N THR A 115 -10.58 -6.12 -13.27
CA THR A 115 -9.75 -5.44 -12.27
C THR A 115 -8.69 -6.37 -11.69
N GLY A 116 -9.04 -7.64 -11.43
CA GLY A 116 -8.08 -8.66 -11.03
C GLY A 116 -6.98 -8.90 -12.05
N LEU A 117 -7.34 -8.99 -13.34
CA LEU A 117 -6.38 -9.12 -14.44
C LEU A 117 -5.46 -7.89 -14.55
N SER A 118 -6.02 -6.68 -14.41
CA SER A 118 -5.26 -5.43 -14.39
C SER A 118 -4.27 -5.35 -13.22
N LEU A 119 -4.65 -5.83 -12.04
CA LEU A 119 -3.76 -5.88 -10.89
C LEU A 119 -2.62 -6.89 -11.13
N LEU A 120 -2.95 -8.05 -11.69
CA LEU A 120 -1.96 -9.10 -11.99
C LEU A 120 -0.95 -8.63 -13.05
N SER A 121 -1.41 -7.95 -14.10
CA SER A 121 -0.53 -7.41 -15.15
C SER A 121 0.39 -6.33 -14.60
N PHE A 122 -0.12 -5.45 -13.74
CA PHE A 122 0.67 -4.42 -13.07
C PHE A 122 1.74 -5.01 -12.14
N VAL A 123 1.38 -5.96 -11.27
CA VAL A 123 2.33 -6.64 -10.37
C VAL A 123 3.43 -7.32 -11.19
N THR A 124 3.04 -8.05 -12.24
CA THR A 124 3.97 -8.74 -13.13
C THR A 124 4.91 -7.76 -13.82
N GLY A 125 4.38 -6.65 -14.34
CA GLY A 125 5.17 -5.59 -14.97
C GLY A 125 6.21 -4.99 -14.02
N VAL A 126 5.82 -4.64 -12.79
CA VAL A 126 6.75 -4.10 -11.79
C VAL A 126 7.83 -5.11 -11.43
N VAL A 127 7.49 -6.38 -11.22
CA VAL A 127 8.47 -7.44 -10.95
C VAL A 127 9.45 -7.59 -12.12
N LEU A 128 8.96 -7.65 -13.36
CA LEU A 128 9.82 -7.76 -14.55
C LEU A 128 10.73 -6.55 -14.70
N LEU A 129 10.22 -5.33 -14.54
CA LEU A 129 11.00 -4.09 -14.62
C LEU A 129 12.08 -4.02 -13.54
N THR A 130 11.79 -4.45 -12.31
CA THR A 130 12.80 -4.49 -11.23
C THR A 130 13.91 -5.50 -11.50
N GLU A 131 13.57 -6.70 -12.00
CA GLU A 131 14.54 -7.73 -12.37
C GLU A 131 15.39 -7.30 -13.58
N LEU A 132 14.77 -6.69 -14.60
CA LEU A 132 15.46 -6.10 -15.75
C LEU A 132 16.42 -4.99 -15.30
N ARG A 133 15.96 -4.08 -14.44
CA ARG A 133 16.80 -3.01 -13.87
C ARG A 133 18.03 -3.57 -13.16
N TRP A 134 17.90 -4.63 -12.35
CA TRP A 134 19.06 -5.21 -11.68
C TRP A 134 19.98 -5.96 -12.64
N LYS A 135 19.44 -6.59 -13.68
CA LYS A 135 20.24 -7.23 -14.73
C LYS A 135 21.07 -6.20 -15.50
N ILE A 136 20.49 -5.04 -15.81
CA ILE A 136 21.14 -3.93 -16.53
C ILE A 136 22.16 -3.21 -15.62
N LEU A 137 21.76 -2.87 -14.39
CA LEU A 137 22.58 -2.05 -13.48
C LEU A 137 23.60 -2.87 -12.68
N ARG A 138 23.61 -4.21 -12.82
CA ARG A 138 24.45 -5.17 -12.08
C ARG A 138 24.47 -4.97 -10.55
N SER A 139 23.50 -4.25 -10.00
CA SER A 139 23.47 -3.79 -8.61
C SER A 139 22.34 -4.49 -7.83
N ARG A 140 22.38 -5.82 -7.76
CA ARG A 140 21.36 -6.57 -7.03
C ARG A 140 21.55 -6.39 -5.51
N PRO A 141 20.54 -5.91 -4.75
CA PRO A 141 20.68 -5.78 -3.32
C PRO A 141 20.77 -7.16 -2.66
N ALA A 142 21.70 -7.34 -1.73
CA ALA A 142 22.03 -8.63 -1.11
C ALA A 142 20.87 -9.31 -0.33
N LYS A 143 19.82 -8.57 0.03
CA LYS A 143 18.65 -9.07 0.78
C LYS A 143 17.32 -8.81 0.04
N TYR A 144 17.30 -8.95 -1.28
CA TYR A 144 16.06 -8.81 -2.05
C TYR A 144 15.20 -10.06 -2.02
N ARG A 145 13.94 -9.94 -1.58
CA ARG A 145 12.92 -10.99 -1.68
C ARG A 145 11.68 -10.46 -2.39
N ARG A 146 11.19 -11.18 -3.41
CA ARG A 146 9.99 -10.81 -4.20
C ARG A 146 8.74 -10.59 -3.34
N LEU A 147 8.62 -11.32 -2.23
CA LEU A 147 7.53 -11.15 -1.28
C LEU A 147 7.52 -9.76 -0.63
N ASP A 148 8.68 -9.15 -0.41
CA ASP A 148 8.76 -7.83 0.21
C ASP A 148 8.37 -6.74 -0.80
N LEU A 149 8.67 -6.94 -2.09
CA LEU A 149 8.15 -6.11 -3.18
C LEU A 149 6.64 -6.23 -3.32
N LEU A 150 6.10 -7.47 -3.31
CA LEU A 150 4.66 -7.70 -3.38
C LEU A 150 3.94 -7.02 -2.22
N LYS A 151 4.46 -7.16 -1.00
CA LYS A 151 3.93 -6.46 0.19
C LYS A 151 3.96 -4.96 -0.02
N ALA A 152 5.09 -4.39 -0.42
CA ALA A 152 5.21 -2.95 -0.67
C ALA A 152 4.22 -2.47 -1.74
N LEU A 153 3.95 -3.28 -2.77
CA LEU A 153 2.98 -2.96 -3.82
C LEU A 153 1.53 -2.98 -3.31
N VAL A 154 1.16 -3.97 -2.50
CA VAL A 154 -0.16 -4.05 -1.86
C VAL A 154 -0.37 -2.87 -0.92
N ILE A 155 0.65 -2.53 -0.13
CA ILE A 155 0.69 -1.38 0.78
C ILE A 155 0.53 -0.07 0.00
N GLY A 156 1.29 0.12 -1.08
CA GLY A 156 1.15 1.29 -1.95
C GLY A 156 -0.21 1.35 -2.66
N GLY A 157 -0.90 0.23 -2.80
CA GLY A 157 -2.27 0.17 -3.33
C GLY A 157 -3.32 0.78 -2.40
N CYS A 158 -3.04 0.94 -1.10
CA CYS A 158 -4.01 1.44 -0.12
C CYS A 158 -4.49 2.87 -0.36
N ALA A 159 -3.74 3.73 -1.07
CA ALA A 159 -4.26 5.03 -1.47
C ALA A 159 -5.48 4.95 -2.39
N LYS A 160 -5.65 3.85 -3.14
CA LYS A 160 -6.86 3.63 -3.93
C LYS A 160 -8.13 3.54 -3.07
N LEU A 161 -8.01 3.26 -1.78
CA LEU A 161 -9.16 3.30 -0.86
C LEU A 161 -9.67 4.73 -0.66
N LEU A 162 -8.82 5.75 -0.79
CA LEU A 162 -9.27 7.15 -0.75
C LEU A 162 -10.20 7.47 -1.92
N SER A 163 -10.08 6.76 -3.05
CA SER A 163 -10.99 6.92 -4.18
C SER A 163 -12.43 6.49 -3.85
N LEU A 164 -12.65 5.65 -2.83
CA LEU A 164 -14.01 5.35 -2.35
C LEU A 164 -14.66 6.59 -1.73
N ILE A 165 -13.88 7.40 -1.02
CA ILE A 165 -14.35 8.66 -0.43
C ILE A 165 -14.80 9.59 -1.55
N SER A 166 -14.06 9.65 -2.66
CA SER A 166 -14.43 10.50 -3.80
C SER A 166 -15.81 10.21 -4.40
N ILE A 167 -16.30 8.98 -4.36
CA ILE A 167 -17.64 8.65 -4.88
C ILE A 167 -18.73 9.38 -4.11
N ILE A 168 -18.55 9.54 -2.79
CA ILE A 168 -19.56 10.16 -1.92
C ILE A 168 -19.80 11.62 -2.35
N TRP A 169 -18.76 12.30 -2.81
CA TRP A 169 -18.82 13.71 -3.18
C TRP A 169 -19.25 13.98 -4.63
N LYS A 170 -19.54 12.94 -5.45
CA LYS A 170 -20.03 13.07 -6.84
C LYS A 170 -19.28 14.16 -7.65
N GLN A 171 -17.96 14.06 -7.69
CA GLN A 171 -17.12 15.00 -8.41
C GLN A 171 -16.92 14.49 -9.85
N ASP A 172 -17.82 14.88 -10.76
CA ASP A 172 -17.92 14.28 -12.11
C ASP A 172 -16.77 14.68 -13.07
N ASP A 173 -16.03 15.76 -12.80
CA ASP A 173 -14.97 16.30 -13.70
C ASP A 173 -13.51 15.91 -13.32
N GLU A 174 -13.28 15.15 -12.25
CA GLU A 174 -11.93 14.96 -11.67
C GLU A 174 -11.29 13.57 -11.86
N LEU A 175 -11.91 12.67 -12.62
CA LEU A 175 -11.43 11.29 -12.80
C LEU A 175 -10.00 11.20 -13.36
N GLU A 176 -9.61 12.07 -14.29
CA GLU A 176 -8.26 12.07 -14.86
C GLU A 176 -7.19 12.49 -13.84
N TYR A 177 -7.47 13.52 -13.05
CA TYR A 177 -6.56 13.99 -12.00
C TYR A 177 -6.39 12.95 -10.90
N GLN A 178 -7.47 12.27 -10.52
CA GLN A 178 -7.41 11.19 -9.53
C GLN A 178 -6.56 10.02 -10.01
N HIS A 179 -6.67 9.63 -11.28
CA HIS A 179 -5.81 8.59 -11.86
C HIS A 179 -4.34 8.99 -11.86
N LEU A 180 -4.01 10.23 -12.22
CA LEU A 180 -2.64 10.75 -12.17
C LEU A 180 -2.10 10.78 -10.74
N LEU A 181 -2.92 11.18 -9.77
CA LEU A 181 -2.55 11.23 -8.36
C LEU A 181 -2.25 9.83 -7.81
N ILE A 182 -3.05 8.82 -8.18
CA ILE A 182 -2.84 7.41 -7.82
C ILE A 182 -1.57 6.84 -8.46
N ILE A 183 -1.27 7.19 -9.73
CA ILE A 183 -0.04 6.75 -10.41
C ILE A 183 1.17 7.40 -9.74
N GLY A 184 1.13 8.72 -9.51
CA GLY A 184 2.19 9.45 -8.81
C GLY A 184 2.43 8.88 -7.41
N TYR A 185 1.36 8.60 -6.67
CA TYR A 185 1.42 7.94 -5.37
C TYR A 185 2.08 6.57 -5.43
N SER A 186 1.69 5.73 -6.39
CA SER A 186 2.25 4.38 -6.57
C SER A 186 3.75 4.43 -6.88
N VAL A 187 4.19 5.40 -7.68
CA VAL A 187 5.61 5.64 -7.98
C VAL A 187 6.36 6.11 -6.73
N LEU A 188 5.80 7.05 -5.97
CA LEU A 188 6.39 7.54 -4.72
C LEU A 188 6.53 6.42 -3.68
N CYS A 189 5.53 5.55 -3.54
CA CYS A 189 5.59 4.34 -2.70
C CYS A 189 6.75 3.42 -3.06
N LEU A 190 6.96 3.16 -4.36
CA LEU A 190 8.06 2.34 -4.82
C LEU A 190 9.40 3.03 -4.54
N LEU A 191 9.50 4.34 -4.76
CA LEU A 191 10.71 5.10 -4.44
C LEU A 191 11.02 5.11 -2.93
N THR A 192 10.03 5.30 -2.06
CA THR A 192 10.22 5.31 -0.61
C THR A 192 10.58 3.93 -0.07
N ALA A 193 9.97 2.86 -0.60
CA ALA A 193 10.29 1.49 -0.21
C ALA A 193 11.72 1.07 -0.59
N TYR A 194 12.22 1.53 -1.74
CA TYR A 194 13.57 1.19 -2.23
C TYR A 194 14.64 2.24 -1.92
N SER A 195 14.28 3.40 -1.37
CA SER A 195 15.22 4.38 -0.82
C SER A 195 15.87 3.84 0.46
N GLY A 196 16.83 2.94 0.28
CA GLY A 196 17.55 2.26 1.36
C GLY A 196 18.62 3.12 2.05
N LYS A 197 18.89 4.33 1.56
CA LYS A 197 19.76 5.40 2.07
C LYS A 197 20.38 6.12 0.88
N PHE A 198 19.95 7.35 0.60
CA PHE A 198 20.80 8.43 0.13
C PHE A 198 20.04 9.70 0.47
N ILE A 199 20.53 10.41 1.48
CA ILE A 199 20.43 11.84 1.80
C ILE A 199 20.72 11.89 3.32
N LYS A 200 22.02 11.83 3.64
CA LYS A 200 22.55 12.79 4.58
C LYS A 200 22.74 14.04 3.71
N LEU A 201 21.90 15.05 3.93
CA LEU A 201 22.36 16.42 3.83
C LEU A 201 22.71 16.82 5.26
#